data_AF-A0A2B4RV74-F1
#
_entry.id   AF-A0A2B4RV74-F1
#
_cell.length_a   1.000
_cell.length_b   1.000
_cell.length_c   1.000
_cell.angle_alpha   90.00
_cell.angle_beta   90.00
_cell.angle_gamma   90.00
#
_symmetry.space_group_name_H-M   'P 1'
#
loop_
_entity.id
_entity.type
_entity.pdbx_description
1 polymer ?
#
loop_
_entity_poly.entity_id
_entity_poly.type
_entity_poly.pdbx_seq_one_letter_code
_entity_poly.pdbx_strand_id
1 'polypeptide(L)'
;MTNPSVFVGFLSILATGCFVEGFFTQPIPCAARKEVIPIDAPRYQYYPFFVNVYRCSGGCSTNSPDTYHCSATAWNNVTGVVIDLQSRTRKVLTVLNHTSCECACVKKAQDCSENELFDEDICDCQCKYQDEPPAGCPWRFSWNQFQCKCVCARPVEFCPVNMEWSYTACGCVCTQSVVKFCQLEKKFLNASTCECEEPKTIVKTIDPGDPGKRSVETTHWRRLVLCMVGEFVVLTLLFDLILYCQYGGGIICKACHCPRKATSRNGQAVRTYTQPSIGLSSRRDDSPTIDKNLL
;
A
#
# COMPACT_ATOMS: atom_id res chain seq x y z
N MET A 1 -37.71 -7.19 77.40
CA MET A 1 -38.05 -8.19 76.37
C MET A 1 -38.47 -7.41 75.14
N THR A 2 -37.90 -7.47 73.94
CA THR A 2 -36.77 -8.18 73.33
C THR A 2 -36.53 -7.42 72.02
N ASN A 3 -35.28 -7.07 71.73
CA ASN A 3 -34.79 -6.72 70.37
C ASN A 3 -35.02 -7.94 69.43
N PRO A 4 -34.98 -7.86 68.08
CA PRO A 4 -33.88 -7.18 67.35
C PRO A 4 -34.22 -6.63 65.93
N SER A 5 -33.18 -6.08 65.28
CA SER A 5 -32.94 -6.14 63.81
C SER A 5 -33.67 -5.08 62.95
N VAL A 6 -33.07 -4.39 61.96
CA VAL A 6 -31.82 -4.64 61.23
C VAL A 6 -31.46 -3.39 60.40
N PHE A 7 -30.17 -3.02 60.43
CA PHE A 7 -29.33 -2.55 59.31
C PHE A 7 -30.01 -1.93 58.08
N VAL A 8 -29.88 -0.61 57.90
CA VAL A 8 -29.53 0.01 56.59
C VAL A 8 -28.65 1.24 56.85
N GLY A 9 -27.41 0.99 57.25
CA GLY A 9 -26.33 1.96 57.13
C GLY A 9 -25.45 1.52 55.96
N PHE A 10 -25.75 1.98 54.75
CA PHE A 10 -24.91 1.74 53.58
C PHE A 10 -24.61 3.06 52.87
N LEU A 11 -23.36 3.49 53.07
CA LEU A 11 -22.49 4.14 52.09
C LEU A 11 -23.13 5.15 51.14
N SER A 12 -23.34 6.38 51.62
CA SER A 12 -23.20 7.56 50.76
C SER A 12 -21.71 7.87 50.63
N ILE A 13 -20.99 7.05 49.84
CA ILE A 13 -19.69 7.48 49.31
C ILE A 13 -20.00 8.73 48.48
N LEU A 14 -19.57 9.88 48.99
CA LEU A 14 -19.43 11.09 48.21
C LEU A 14 -18.58 10.71 47.01
N ALA A 15 -19.23 10.53 45.86
CA ALA A 15 -18.60 10.65 44.57
C ALA A 15 -18.22 12.12 44.39
N THR A 16 -17.24 12.58 45.17
CA THR A 16 -16.24 13.54 44.69
C THR A 16 -15.57 12.84 43.52
N GLY A 17 -16.26 12.85 42.38
CA GLY A 17 -15.60 12.74 41.10
C GLY A 17 -14.61 13.88 41.10
N CYS A 18 -13.35 13.56 41.36
CA CYS A 18 -12.25 14.30 40.77
C CYS A 18 -12.54 14.29 39.28
N PHE A 19 -13.27 15.29 38.80
CA PHE A 19 -13.20 15.71 37.43
C PHE A 19 -11.75 16.04 37.25
N VAL A 20 -11.00 15.09 36.70
CA VAL A 20 -9.68 15.36 36.16
C VAL A 20 -9.97 16.42 35.12
N GLU A 21 -9.72 17.69 35.43
CA GLU A 21 -9.73 18.75 34.42
C GLU A 21 -8.80 18.25 33.33
N GLY A 22 -9.42 17.82 32.23
CA GLY A 22 -8.75 17.04 31.22
C GLY A 22 -7.55 17.83 30.72
N PHE A 23 -6.43 17.14 30.53
CA PHE A 23 -5.20 17.62 29.90
C PHE A 23 -5.41 18.29 28.51
N PHE A 24 -6.64 18.24 27.97
CA PHE A 24 -7.04 18.73 26.65
C PHE A 24 -7.55 20.18 26.62
N THR A 25 -7.40 20.96 27.69
CA THR A 25 -8.15 22.22 27.83
C THR A 25 -7.65 23.40 26.99
N GLN A 26 -6.44 23.35 26.41
CA GLN A 26 -5.94 24.46 25.59
C GLN A 26 -5.12 24.00 24.37
N PRO A 27 -5.41 24.52 23.16
CA PRO A 27 -4.61 24.24 21.97
C PRO A 27 -3.20 24.82 22.15
N ILE A 28 -2.19 24.03 21.81
CA ILE A 28 -0.78 24.47 21.85
C ILE A 28 -0.54 25.38 20.64
N PRO A 29 -0.26 26.68 20.82
CA PRO A 29 -0.06 27.58 19.68
C PRO A 29 1.27 27.31 18.98
N CYS A 30 1.33 27.68 17.70
CA CYS A 30 2.55 27.67 16.91
C CYS A 30 3.62 28.57 17.53
N ALA A 31 4.73 27.96 17.97
CA ALA A 31 5.84 28.67 18.57
C ALA A 31 7.15 27.88 18.43
N ALA A 32 8.28 28.57 18.59
CA ALA A 32 9.58 27.93 18.69
C ALA A 32 9.69 27.23 20.05
N ARG A 33 9.85 25.90 20.04
CA ARG A 33 9.95 25.08 21.25
C ARG A 33 11.23 24.28 21.22
N LYS A 34 11.78 24.06 22.40
CA LYS A 34 12.99 23.27 22.57
C LYS A 34 12.66 21.80 22.30
N GLU A 35 13.37 21.20 21.35
CA GLU A 35 13.21 19.81 20.94
C GLU A 35 14.58 19.12 20.94
N VAL A 36 14.57 17.82 21.23
CA VAL A 36 15.74 16.95 21.14
C VAL A 36 15.75 16.32 19.76
N ILE A 37 16.72 16.68 18.91
CA ILE A 37 16.86 16.14 17.57
C ILE A 37 18.13 15.30 17.44
N PRO A 38 18.14 14.27 16.58
CA PRO A 38 19.38 13.58 16.24
C PRO A 38 20.28 14.49 15.39
N ILE A 39 21.60 14.43 15.62
CA ILE A 39 22.57 15.24 14.86
C ILE A 39 22.68 14.75 13.41
N ASP A 40 22.78 13.43 13.20
CA ASP A 40 23.08 12.84 11.89
C ASP A 40 22.34 11.51 11.66
N ALA A 41 21.07 11.45 12.05
CA ALA A 41 20.22 10.31 11.71
C ALA A 41 20.16 10.11 10.18
N PRO A 42 20.15 8.85 9.69
CA PRO A 42 20.14 7.60 10.46
C PRO A 42 21.55 7.04 10.77
N ARG A 43 22.64 7.78 10.53
CA ARG A 43 24.01 7.24 10.57
C ARG A 43 24.64 7.24 11.96
N TYR A 44 24.31 8.21 12.81
CA TYR A 44 24.76 8.29 14.21
C TYR A 44 26.28 8.17 14.38
N GLN A 45 27.05 8.85 13.53
CA GLN A 45 28.51 8.84 13.50
C GLN A 45 29.14 9.87 14.45
N TYR A 46 28.34 10.77 15.04
CA TYR A 46 28.82 11.82 15.94
C TYR A 46 28.34 11.63 17.38
N TYR A 47 29.18 12.02 18.34
CA TYR A 47 28.82 12.10 19.76
C TYR A 47 28.87 13.56 20.26
N PRO A 48 27.86 14.05 21.00
CA PRO A 48 26.62 13.34 21.39
C PRO A 48 25.71 13.05 20.20
N PHE A 49 24.87 12.01 20.27
CA PHE A 49 23.98 11.63 19.16
C PHE A 49 22.78 12.59 18.98
N PHE A 50 22.40 13.26 20.07
CA PHE A 50 21.24 14.14 20.14
C PHE A 50 21.62 15.49 20.73
N VAL A 51 20.95 16.54 20.26
CA VAL A 51 21.14 17.92 20.73
C VAL A 51 19.81 18.61 20.98
N ASN A 52 19.83 19.59 21.86
CA ASN A 52 18.69 20.46 22.11
C ASN A 52 18.74 21.66 21.17
N VAL A 53 17.73 21.85 20.34
CA VAL A 53 17.55 23.05 19.50
C VAL A 53 16.11 23.51 19.51
N TYR A 54 15.85 24.74 19.09
CA TYR A 54 14.49 25.23 18.92
C TYR A 54 13.96 24.86 17.53
N ARG A 55 12.76 24.28 17.51
CA ARG A 55 11.99 23.95 16.30
C ARG A 55 10.56 24.46 16.43
N CYS A 56 9.97 24.77 15.29
CA CYS A 56 8.60 25.27 15.23
C CYS A 56 7.65 24.10 15.41
N SER A 57 6.78 24.20 16.42
CA SER A 57 5.79 23.17 16.73
C SER A 57 4.57 23.78 17.40
N GLY A 58 3.45 23.07 17.32
CA GLY A 58 2.13 23.54 17.76
C GLY A 58 1.14 23.61 16.59
N GLY A 59 -0.07 24.03 16.91
CA GLY A 59 -1.17 24.20 15.97
C GLY A 59 -1.47 25.65 15.64
N CYS A 60 -2.27 25.83 14.60
CA CYS A 60 -2.70 27.12 14.08
C CYS A 60 -4.15 27.40 14.48
N SER A 61 -4.34 27.77 15.74
CA SER A 61 -5.66 28.05 16.35
C SER A 61 -6.64 26.88 16.15
N THR A 62 -7.81 27.12 15.56
CA THR A 62 -8.85 26.13 15.26
C THR A 62 -8.72 25.53 13.86
N ASN A 63 -7.72 25.93 13.08
CA ASN A 63 -7.58 25.49 11.69
C ASN A 63 -7.02 24.07 11.63
N SER A 64 -7.42 23.31 10.60
CA SER A 64 -6.93 21.96 10.37
C SER A 64 -5.42 21.97 10.05
N PRO A 65 -4.64 21.00 10.57
CA PRO A 65 -3.28 20.74 10.13
C PRO A 65 -3.14 20.44 8.63
N ASP A 66 -4.23 20.06 7.95
CA ASP A 66 -4.26 19.85 6.51
C ASP A 66 -4.25 21.18 5.72
N THR A 67 -4.65 22.28 6.36
CA THR A 67 -4.74 23.61 5.74
C THR A 67 -3.56 24.49 6.14
N TYR A 68 -3.24 24.53 7.44
CA TYR A 68 -2.14 25.32 8.00
C TYR A 68 -1.19 24.45 8.80
N HIS A 69 0.10 24.73 8.68
CA HIS A 69 1.13 24.10 9.50
C HIS A 69 2.06 25.15 10.11
N CYS A 70 2.63 24.82 11.27
CA CYS A 70 3.55 25.70 11.97
C CYS A 70 4.93 25.63 11.32
N SER A 71 5.39 26.75 10.76
CA SER A 71 6.61 26.84 9.97
C SER A 71 7.54 27.95 10.44
N ALA A 72 8.83 27.79 10.19
CA ALA A 72 9.84 28.77 10.59
C ALA A 72 9.87 29.96 9.63
N THR A 73 9.77 31.17 10.17
CA THR A 73 9.93 32.42 9.40
C THR A 73 11.30 33.04 9.61
N ALA A 74 11.94 32.75 10.74
CA ALA A 74 13.32 33.16 11.00
C ALA A 74 14.09 32.04 11.72
N TRP A 75 15.38 31.95 11.42
CA TRP A 75 16.30 30.97 12.01
C TRP A 75 17.72 31.52 12.09
N ASN A 76 18.51 30.90 12.96
CA ASN A 76 19.94 31.10 13.03
C ASN A 76 20.68 29.76 13.03
N ASN A 77 21.96 29.82 12.69
CA ASN A 77 22.83 28.65 12.70
C ASN A 77 23.57 28.59 14.03
N VAL A 78 23.43 27.48 14.75
CA VAL A 78 24.13 27.23 16.01
C VAL A 78 25.21 26.20 15.76
N THR A 79 26.45 26.55 16.07
CA THR A 79 27.61 25.66 15.92
C THR A 79 27.95 24.97 17.23
N GLY A 80 28.26 23.68 17.19
CA GLY A 80 28.70 22.89 18.34
C GLY A 80 29.86 21.97 17.98
N VAL A 81 30.73 21.68 18.95
CA VAL A 81 31.81 20.71 18.79
C VAL A 81 31.27 19.31 19.07
N VAL A 82 31.48 18.39 18.14
CA VAL A 82 31.13 16.97 18.26
C VAL A 82 32.37 16.10 18.08
N ILE A 83 32.28 14.86 18.51
CA ILE A 83 33.30 13.84 18.29
C ILE A 83 32.85 12.94 17.16
N ASP A 84 33.64 12.86 16.08
CA ASP A 84 33.47 11.87 15.02
C ASP A 84 33.93 10.51 15.55
N LEU A 85 33.02 9.53 15.60
CA LEU A 85 33.29 8.21 16.15
C LEU A 85 34.23 7.36 15.27
N GLN A 86 34.30 7.64 13.97
CA GLN A 86 35.16 6.92 13.04
C GLN A 86 36.60 7.40 13.14
N SER A 87 36.80 8.72 13.10
CA SER A 87 38.15 9.32 13.15
C SER A 87 38.63 9.64 14.57
N ARG A 88 37.74 9.59 15.57
CA ARG A 88 37.94 10.08 16.95
C ARG A 88 38.43 11.53 17.01
N THR A 89 38.13 12.33 16.00
CA THR A 89 38.51 13.74 15.94
C THR A 89 37.34 14.62 16.35
N ARG A 90 37.67 15.82 16.86
CA ARG A 90 36.66 16.85 17.12
C ARG A 90 36.32 17.56 15.81
N LYS A 91 35.04 17.67 15.51
CA LYS A 91 34.51 18.42 14.37
C LYS A 91 33.53 19.46 14.85
N VAL A 92 33.42 20.56 14.11
CA VAL A 92 32.38 21.57 14.34
C VAL A 92 31.21 21.23 13.42
N LEU A 93 30.03 21.06 14.00
CA LEU A 93 28.79 20.90 13.25
C LEU A 93 27.89 22.11 13.46
N THR A 94 27.17 22.45 12.41
CA THR A 94 26.21 23.54 12.39
C THR A 94 24.81 22.95 12.33
N VAL A 95 23.95 23.36 13.25
CA VAL A 95 22.55 22.93 13.32
C VAL A 95 21.65 24.16 13.22
N LEU A 96 20.59 24.03 12.44
CA LEU A 96 19.61 25.09 12.23
C LEU A 96 18.65 25.18 13.43
N ASN A 97 18.53 26.39 13.97
CA ASN A 97 17.77 26.72 15.16
C ASN A 97 16.71 27.78 14.83
N HIS A 98 15.43 27.45 15.00
CA HIS A 98 14.32 28.35 14.67
C HIS A 98 14.20 29.44 15.74
N THR A 99 14.05 30.70 15.31
CA THR A 99 13.92 31.86 16.20
C THR A 99 12.53 32.48 16.14
N SER A 100 11.82 32.36 15.01
CA SER A 100 10.43 32.80 14.85
C SER A 100 9.63 31.76 14.06
N CYS A 101 8.35 31.62 14.41
CA CYS A 101 7.44 30.66 13.82
C CYS A 101 6.10 31.32 13.52
N GLU A 102 5.52 30.98 12.38
CA GLU A 102 4.19 31.43 11.97
C GLU A 102 3.42 30.29 11.30
N CYS A 103 2.12 30.49 11.19
CA CYS A 103 1.24 29.58 10.48
C CYS A 103 1.34 29.81 8.98
N ALA A 104 1.77 28.79 8.25
CA ALA A 104 1.90 28.82 6.81
C ALA A 104 0.89 27.87 6.16
N CYS A 105 0.40 28.24 4.99
CA CYS A 105 -0.42 27.37 4.17
C CYS A 105 0.34 26.09 3.81
N VAL A 106 -0.33 24.94 3.93
CA VAL A 106 0.20 23.67 3.43
C VAL A 106 0.21 23.68 1.90
N LYS A 107 -0.91 24.10 1.30
CA LYS A 107 -1.06 24.29 -0.14
C LYS A 107 -0.37 25.58 -0.58
N LYS A 108 0.22 25.57 -1.78
CA LYS A 108 0.88 26.74 -2.40
C LYS A 108 0.16 27.11 -3.69
N ALA A 109 0.41 28.33 -4.17
CA ALA A 109 -0.14 28.80 -5.44
C ALA A 109 0.21 27.91 -6.65
N GLN A 110 1.34 27.20 -6.60
CA GLN A 110 1.76 26.27 -7.65
C GLN A 110 0.96 24.97 -7.67
N ASP A 111 0.26 24.65 -6.57
CA ASP A 111 -0.58 23.45 -6.46
C ASP A 111 -1.98 23.68 -7.04
N CYS A 112 -2.36 24.94 -7.32
CA CYS A 112 -3.62 25.26 -7.98
C CYS A 112 -3.53 25.01 -9.50
N SER A 113 -4.64 24.59 -10.08
CA SER A 113 -4.76 24.40 -11.53
C SER A 113 -4.84 25.73 -12.29
N GLU A 114 -4.73 25.67 -13.63
CA GLU A 114 -4.78 26.84 -14.51
C GLU A 114 -6.06 27.68 -14.34
N ASN A 115 -7.16 27.05 -13.96
CA ASN A 115 -8.46 27.70 -13.78
C ASN A 115 -8.75 28.12 -12.34
N GLU A 116 -7.77 27.98 -11.46
CA GLU A 116 -7.87 28.30 -10.04
C GLU A 116 -6.94 29.46 -9.70
N LEU A 117 -7.30 30.21 -8.66
CA LEU A 117 -6.47 31.21 -8.02
C LEU A 117 -6.29 30.82 -6.57
N PHE A 118 -5.06 30.87 -6.10
CA PHE A 118 -4.77 30.65 -4.70
C PHE A 118 -5.19 31.86 -3.88
N ASP A 119 -5.98 31.60 -2.84
CA ASP A 119 -6.36 32.58 -1.84
C ASP A 119 -5.52 32.34 -0.58
N GLU A 120 -4.65 33.31 -0.28
CA GLU A 120 -3.73 33.25 0.87
C GLU A 120 -4.46 33.33 2.21
N ASP A 121 -5.65 33.95 2.27
CA ASP A 121 -6.38 34.16 3.53
C ASP A 121 -6.99 32.85 4.04
N ILE A 122 -7.46 31.99 3.13
CA ILE A 122 -8.05 30.68 3.44
C ILE A 122 -7.12 29.49 3.11
N CYS A 123 -5.94 29.76 2.55
CA CYS A 123 -4.97 28.76 2.10
C CYS A 123 -5.56 27.70 1.15
N ASP A 124 -6.41 28.12 0.23
CA ASP A 124 -7.08 27.22 -0.71
C ASP A 124 -7.17 27.79 -2.13
N CYS A 125 -7.44 26.91 -3.09
CA CYS A 125 -7.63 27.28 -4.49
C CYS A 125 -9.10 27.59 -4.75
N GLN A 126 -9.39 28.80 -5.21
CA GLN A 126 -10.72 29.21 -5.64
C GLN A 126 -10.83 29.20 -7.16
N CYS A 127 -12.01 28.86 -7.70
CA CYS A 127 -12.23 28.93 -9.14
C CYS A 127 -12.16 30.39 -9.62
N LYS A 128 -11.42 30.62 -10.72
CA LYS A 128 -11.41 31.91 -11.43
C LYS A 128 -12.79 32.29 -11.95
N TYR A 129 -13.56 31.29 -12.37
CA TYR A 129 -14.85 31.44 -13.01
C TYR A 129 -15.88 30.64 -12.21
N GLN A 130 -16.93 31.31 -11.73
CA GLN A 130 -18.02 30.63 -11.03
C GLN A 130 -18.89 29.84 -12.02
N ASP A 131 -19.26 30.44 -13.15
CA ASP A 131 -20.23 29.87 -14.09
C ASP A 131 -19.59 29.07 -15.23
N GLU A 132 -18.83 29.71 -16.11
CA GLU A 132 -18.17 29.06 -17.23
C GLU A 132 -16.92 29.85 -17.65
N PRO A 133 -15.82 29.18 -18.05
CA PRO A 133 -14.65 29.87 -18.58
C PRO A 133 -15.00 30.64 -19.88
N PRO A 134 -14.29 31.74 -20.19
CA PRO A 134 -14.57 32.57 -21.38
C PRO A 134 -14.52 31.81 -22.72
N ALA A 135 -13.71 30.75 -22.80
CA ALA A 135 -13.61 29.90 -23.99
C ALA A 135 -14.72 28.84 -24.09
N GLY A 136 -15.51 28.66 -23.03
CA GLY A 136 -16.49 27.58 -22.90
C GLY A 136 -15.85 26.21 -22.70
N CYS A 137 -16.68 25.22 -22.35
CA CYS A 137 -16.24 23.83 -22.30
C CYS A 137 -16.29 23.14 -23.68
N PRO A 138 -15.39 22.18 -23.96
CA PRO A 138 -15.45 21.37 -25.17
C PRO A 138 -16.77 20.60 -25.31
N TRP A 139 -17.12 20.22 -26.54
CA TRP A 139 -18.33 19.43 -26.82
C TRP A 139 -18.42 18.18 -25.92
N ARG A 140 -19.59 17.97 -25.29
CA ARG A 140 -19.91 16.92 -24.28
C ARG A 140 -19.39 17.15 -22.86
N PHE A 141 -18.66 18.23 -22.61
CA PHE A 141 -18.22 18.60 -21.27
C PHE A 141 -19.07 19.76 -20.75
N SER A 142 -19.26 19.79 -19.44
CA SER A 142 -19.90 20.89 -18.72
C SER A 142 -18.95 21.41 -17.64
N TRP A 143 -19.02 22.70 -17.37
CA TRP A 143 -18.24 23.27 -16.28
C TRP A 143 -18.69 22.73 -14.93
N ASN A 144 -17.72 22.36 -14.08
CA ASN A 144 -17.97 22.04 -12.68
C ASN A 144 -17.35 23.10 -11.78
N GLN A 145 -18.20 23.92 -11.17
CA GLN A 145 -17.84 24.99 -10.24
C GLN A 145 -17.12 24.52 -8.96
N PHE A 146 -17.17 23.24 -8.61
CA PHE A 146 -16.48 22.70 -7.44
C PHE A 146 -15.10 22.14 -7.78
N GLN A 147 -14.85 21.86 -9.06
CA GLN A 147 -13.58 21.31 -9.54
C GLN A 147 -12.84 22.27 -10.47
N CYS A 148 -13.41 23.45 -10.71
CA CYS A 148 -12.89 24.49 -11.59
C CYS A 148 -12.43 23.96 -12.95
N LYS A 149 -13.15 22.97 -13.50
CA LYS A 149 -12.77 22.30 -14.74
C LYS A 149 -13.97 21.79 -15.51
N CYS A 150 -13.78 21.63 -16.82
CA CYS A 150 -14.74 20.96 -17.68
C CYS A 150 -14.73 19.46 -17.38
N VAL A 151 -15.88 18.93 -16.95
CA VAL A 151 -16.08 17.52 -16.67
C VAL A 151 -17.07 16.93 -17.66
N CYS A 152 -17.03 15.63 -17.87
CA CYS A 152 -18.00 14.96 -18.76
C CYS A 152 -19.43 15.18 -18.24
N ALA A 153 -20.29 15.75 -19.09
CA ALA A 153 -21.68 16.04 -18.73
C ALA A 153 -22.59 14.80 -18.82
N ARG A 154 -22.09 13.72 -19.44
CA ARG A 154 -22.84 12.49 -19.68
C ARG A 154 -22.59 11.48 -18.54
N PRO A 155 -23.62 10.74 -18.10
CA PRO A 155 -23.43 9.65 -17.17
C PRO A 155 -22.55 8.56 -17.80
N VAL A 156 -21.91 7.76 -16.94
CA VAL A 156 -21.13 6.59 -17.39
C VAL A 156 -22.04 5.63 -18.15
N GLU A 157 -21.70 5.36 -19.40
CA GLU A 157 -22.42 4.41 -20.25
C GLU A 157 -21.76 3.02 -20.21
N PHE A 158 -22.54 1.97 -20.44
CA PHE A 158 -21.99 0.64 -20.63
C PHE A 158 -21.34 0.54 -22.01
N CYS A 159 -20.02 0.36 -22.04
CA CYS A 159 -19.28 0.32 -23.28
C CYS A 159 -19.36 -1.06 -23.96
N PRO A 160 -19.32 -1.10 -25.31
CA PRO A 160 -19.19 -2.35 -26.06
C PRO A 160 -17.95 -3.16 -25.68
N VAL A 161 -17.91 -4.42 -26.13
CA VAL A 161 -16.75 -5.30 -25.94
C VAL A 161 -15.48 -4.62 -26.46
N ASN A 162 -14.37 -4.79 -25.76
CA ASN A 162 -13.05 -4.20 -26.07
C ASN A 162 -12.93 -2.68 -25.88
N MET A 163 -13.97 -2.02 -25.37
CA MET A 163 -13.97 -0.61 -25.01
C MET A 163 -14.13 -0.40 -23.51
N GLU A 164 -13.63 0.73 -23.02
CA GLU A 164 -13.80 1.20 -21.66
C GLU A 164 -14.24 2.66 -21.64
N TRP A 165 -15.00 3.04 -20.61
CA TRP A 165 -15.46 4.42 -20.45
C TRP A 165 -14.29 5.33 -20.06
N SER A 166 -14.07 6.39 -20.82
CA SER A 166 -13.08 7.42 -20.53
C SER A 166 -13.72 8.73 -20.11
N TYR A 167 -13.39 9.20 -18.90
CA TYR A 167 -13.81 10.51 -18.40
C TYR A 167 -13.12 11.67 -19.14
N THR A 168 -11.94 11.46 -19.72
CA THR A 168 -11.21 12.49 -20.47
C THR A 168 -11.70 12.63 -21.90
N ALA A 169 -12.21 11.54 -22.50
CA ALA A 169 -12.84 11.57 -23.82
C ALA A 169 -14.37 11.78 -23.76
N CYS A 170 -14.97 11.65 -22.56
CA CYS A 170 -16.41 11.66 -22.32
C CYS A 170 -17.15 10.69 -23.25
N GLY A 171 -16.69 9.44 -23.26
CA GLY A 171 -17.21 8.37 -24.12
C GLY A 171 -16.43 7.07 -24.01
N CYS A 172 -16.87 6.06 -24.75
CA CYS A 172 -16.20 4.76 -24.86
C CYS A 172 -14.97 4.86 -25.77
N VAL A 173 -13.83 4.41 -25.27
CA VAL A 173 -12.56 4.34 -26.01
C VAL A 173 -12.04 2.91 -25.99
N CYS A 174 -11.21 2.54 -26.96
CA CYS A 174 -10.60 1.21 -26.98
C CYS A 174 -9.74 0.96 -25.75
N THR A 175 -9.88 -0.23 -25.17
CA THR A 175 -9.09 -0.65 -24.01
C THR A 175 -7.59 -0.61 -24.32
N GLN A 176 -6.79 -0.26 -23.32
CA GLN A 176 -5.33 -0.17 -23.48
C GLN A 176 -4.70 -1.48 -23.97
N SER A 177 -5.28 -2.63 -23.61
CA SER A 177 -4.83 -3.95 -24.06
C SER A 177 -4.91 -4.10 -25.58
N VAL A 178 -6.02 -3.67 -26.18
CA VAL A 178 -6.24 -3.73 -27.63
C VAL A 178 -5.32 -2.74 -28.35
N VAL A 179 -5.19 -1.52 -27.81
CA VAL A 179 -4.25 -0.52 -28.34
C VAL A 179 -2.83 -1.09 -28.41
N LYS A 180 -2.35 -1.68 -27.30
CA LYS A 180 -1.01 -2.29 -27.23
C LYS A 180 -0.88 -3.48 -28.16
N PHE A 181 -1.90 -4.33 -28.25
CA PHE A 181 -1.91 -5.48 -29.14
C PHE A 181 -1.78 -5.07 -30.61
N CYS A 182 -2.58 -4.10 -31.08
CA CYS A 182 -2.46 -3.61 -32.46
C CYS A 182 -1.07 -2.98 -32.74
N GLN A 183 -0.51 -2.25 -31.77
CA GLN A 183 0.83 -1.69 -31.88
C GLN A 183 1.92 -2.76 -32.00
N LEU A 184 1.83 -3.85 -31.21
CA LEU A 184 2.75 -4.99 -31.29
C LEU A 184 2.67 -5.69 -32.66
N GLU A 185 1.45 -5.85 -33.18
CA GLU A 185 1.18 -6.42 -34.50
C GLU A 185 1.53 -5.46 -35.65
N LYS A 186 1.98 -4.23 -35.36
CA LYS A 186 2.23 -3.15 -36.34
C LYS A 186 1.00 -2.88 -37.23
N LYS A 187 -0.19 -3.06 -36.68
CA LYS A 187 -1.48 -2.80 -37.31
C LYS A 187 -2.05 -1.46 -36.87
N PHE A 188 -2.91 -0.88 -37.69
CA PHE A 188 -3.61 0.36 -37.36
C PHE A 188 -4.85 0.04 -36.53
N LEU A 189 -5.08 0.79 -35.45
CA LEU A 189 -6.28 0.63 -34.63
C LEU A 189 -7.41 1.48 -35.21
N ASN A 190 -8.52 0.82 -35.58
CA ASN A 190 -9.76 1.55 -35.88
C ASN A 190 -10.39 2.00 -34.56
N ALA A 191 -10.39 3.31 -34.30
CA ALA A 191 -10.88 3.88 -33.04
C ALA A 191 -12.38 3.66 -32.80
N SER A 192 -13.17 3.37 -33.83
CA SER A 192 -14.63 3.18 -33.74
C SER A 192 -15.05 1.74 -33.51
N THR A 193 -14.28 0.76 -33.98
CA THR A 193 -14.57 -0.67 -33.81
C THR A 193 -13.61 -1.36 -32.84
N CYS A 194 -12.49 -0.73 -32.52
CA CYS A 194 -11.38 -1.31 -31.75
C CYS A 194 -10.80 -2.58 -32.38
N GLU A 195 -10.82 -2.63 -33.71
CA GLU A 195 -10.21 -3.71 -34.48
C GLU A 195 -8.84 -3.28 -35.05
N CYS A 196 -7.91 -4.23 -35.11
CA CYS A 196 -6.59 -4.01 -35.70
C CYS A 196 -6.67 -4.26 -37.21
N GLU A 197 -6.64 -3.20 -38.00
CA GLU A 197 -6.61 -3.28 -39.46
C GLU A 197 -5.16 -3.33 -39.96
N GLU A 198 -4.92 -4.14 -41.00
CA GLU A 198 -3.63 -4.09 -41.70
C GLU A 198 -3.46 -2.71 -42.36
N PRO A 199 -2.25 -2.14 -42.36
CA PRO A 199 -2.01 -0.91 -43.09
C PRO A 199 -2.43 -1.15 -44.54
N LYS A 200 -3.41 -0.36 -45.03
CA LYS A 200 -3.83 -0.40 -46.43
C LYS A 200 -2.61 -0.09 -47.28
N THR A 201 -1.92 -1.12 -47.72
CA THR A 201 -0.95 -0.99 -48.80
C THR A 201 -1.77 -0.52 -49.99
N ILE A 202 -1.43 0.65 -50.51
CA ILE A 202 -1.93 1.09 -51.80
C ILE A 202 -1.36 0.07 -52.80
N VAL A 203 -2.11 -1.00 -53.03
CA VAL A 203 -1.78 -2.01 -54.04
C VAL A 203 -1.86 -1.28 -55.38
N LYS A 204 -0.70 -0.93 -55.94
CA LYS A 204 -0.60 -0.72 -57.39
C LYS A 204 -0.94 -2.07 -58.02
N THR A 205 -2.12 -2.16 -58.59
CA THR A 205 -2.56 -3.25 -59.45
C THR A 205 -1.54 -3.45 -60.57
N ILE A 206 -0.88 -4.61 -60.57
CA ILE A 206 -0.41 -5.25 -61.79
C ILE A 206 -0.91 -6.70 -61.74
N ASP A 207 -1.68 -7.00 -62.77
CA ASP A 207 -2.33 -8.20 -63.31
C ASP A 207 -1.93 -9.64 -62.85
N PRO A 208 -2.77 -10.65 -63.19
CA PRO A 208 -2.93 -11.88 -62.44
C PRO A 208 -2.12 -13.06 -62.99
N GLY A 209 -1.70 -13.95 -62.08
CA GLY A 209 -1.35 -15.34 -62.43
C GLY A 209 -0.16 -15.89 -61.67
N ASP A 210 -0.42 -16.66 -60.60
CA ASP A 210 0.25 -17.94 -60.25
C ASP A 210 -0.32 -18.48 -58.92
N PRO A 211 -0.77 -19.75 -58.79
CA PRO A 211 -1.23 -20.28 -57.51
C PRO A 211 -0.04 -20.80 -56.69
N GLY A 212 0.60 -19.88 -55.95
CA GLY A 212 1.64 -20.22 -54.98
C GLY A 212 1.06 -20.81 -53.69
N LYS A 213 1.19 -22.13 -53.51
CA LYS A 213 0.92 -22.85 -52.25
C LYS A 213 1.70 -22.22 -51.09
N ARG A 214 1.01 -21.71 -50.07
CA ARG A 214 1.63 -21.27 -48.81
C ARG A 214 1.72 -22.46 -47.85
N SER A 215 2.92 -23.00 -47.66
CA SER A 215 3.23 -23.92 -46.58
C SER A 215 3.13 -23.15 -45.25
N VAL A 216 2.17 -23.53 -44.41
CA VAL A 216 2.12 -23.09 -43.01
C VAL A 216 3.24 -23.82 -42.27
N GLU A 217 4.26 -23.08 -41.85
CA GLU A 217 5.36 -23.61 -41.04
C GLU A 217 4.87 -23.82 -39.59
N THR A 218 4.13 -24.90 -39.36
CA THR A 218 3.67 -25.33 -38.03
C THR A 218 4.78 -26.10 -37.30
N THR A 219 5.83 -25.42 -36.84
CA THR A 219 6.95 -26.15 -36.17
C THR A 219 7.39 -25.58 -34.82
N HIS A 220 6.90 -24.42 -34.39
CA HIS A 220 7.41 -23.80 -33.15
C HIS A 220 6.57 -24.07 -31.88
N TRP A 221 5.25 -24.30 -32.00
CA TRP A 221 4.37 -24.44 -30.84
C TRP A 221 4.62 -25.73 -30.04
N ARG A 222 4.89 -26.85 -30.73
CA ARG A 222 5.22 -28.13 -30.07
C ARG A 222 6.51 -28.05 -29.26
N ARG A 223 7.52 -27.33 -29.77
CA ARG A 223 8.78 -27.11 -29.04
C ARG A 223 8.57 -26.25 -27.81
N LEU A 224 7.79 -25.17 -27.92
CA LEU A 224 7.46 -24.32 -26.77
C LEU A 224 6.70 -25.09 -25.68
N VAL A 225 5.70 -25.88 -26.06
CA VAL A 225 4.95 -26.71 -25.09
C VAL A 225 5.86 -27.74 -24.43
N LEU A 226 6.76 -28.39 -25.19
CA LEU A 226 7.73 -29.32 -24.61
C LEU A 226 8.71 -28.64 -23.64
N CYS A 227 9.16 -27.41 -23.94
CA CYS A 227 10.02 -26.65 -23.03
C CYS A 227 9.29 -26.29 -21.72
N MET A 228 8.06 -25.78 -21.80
CA MET A 228 7.26 -25.41 -20.62
C MET A 228 6.95 -26.62 -19.73
N VAL A 229 6.60 -27.76 -20.34
CA VAL A 229 6.38 -29.01 -19.59
C VAL A 229 7.69 -29.52 -18.98
N GLY A 230 8.81 -29.41 -19.69
CA GLY A 230 10.14 -29.79 -19.18
C GLY A 230 10.54 -28.97 -17.96
N GLU A 231 10.39 -27.65 -18.01
CA GLU A 231 10.68 -26.77 -16.87
C GLU A 231 9.80 -27.08 -15.66
N PHE A 232 8.51 -27.31 -15.89
CA PHE A 232 7.58 -27.66 -14.80
C PHE A 232 7.96 -28.97 -14.09
N VAL A 233 8.38 -29.99 -14.85
CA VAL A 233 8.85 -31.27 -14.28
C VAL A 233 10.14 -31.06 -13.47
N VAL A 234 11.09 -30.29 -13.99
CA VAL A 234 12.35 -29.99 -13.28
C VAL A 234 12.09 -29.26 -11.97
N LEU A 235 11.22 -28.24 -11.97
CA LEU A 235 10.84 -27.51 -10.76
C LEU A 235 10.15 -28.41 -9.74
N THR A 236 9.28 -29.32 -10.20
CA THR A 236 8.60 -30.27 -9.32
C THR A 236 9.60 -31.24 -8.66
N LEU A 237 10.58 -31.75 -9.41
CA LEU A 237 11.63 -32.63 -8.87
C LEU A 237 12.56 -31.89 -7.90
N LEU A 238 12.93 -30.64 -8.19
CA LEU A 238 13.72 -29.81 -7.29
C LEU A 238 12.97 -29.53 -5.99
N PHE A 239 11.68 -29.20 -6.07
CA PHE A 239 10.84 -28.99 -4.90
C PHE A 239 10.75 -30.26 -4.05
N ASP A 240 10.57 -31.42 -4.66
CA ASP A 240 10.55 -32.70 -3.96
C ASP A 240 11.90 -33.07 -3.33
N LEU A 241 13.01 -32.72 -3.97
CA LEU A 241 14.35 -32.89 -3.40
C LEU A 241 14.54 -32.00 -2.17
N ILE A 242 14.10 -30.74 -2.23
CA ILE A 242 14.15 -29.81 -1.10
C ILE A 242 13.30 -30.33 0.07
N LEU A 243 12.08 -30.79 -0.20
CA LEU A 243 11.21 -31.40 0.82
C LEU A 243 11.82 -32.66 1.41
N TYR A 244 12.47 -33.50 0.59
CA TYR A 244 13.16 -34.69 1.06
C TYR A 244 14.34 -34.33 1.98
N CYS A 245 15.16 -33.33 1.61
CA CYS A 245 16.30 -32.88 2.39
C CYS A 245 15.91 -32.23 3.72
N GLN A 246 14.84 -31.44 3.75
CA GLN A 246 14.43 -30.72 4.97
C GLN A 246 13.55 -31.55 5.91
N TYR A 247 12.66 -32.39 5.37
CA TYR A 247 11.59 -33.02 6.15
C TYR A 247 11.64 -34.56 6.14
N GLY A 248 12.65 -35.16 5.49
CA GLY A 248 12.82 -36.61 5.47
C GLY A 248 11.75 -37.36 4.66
N GLY A 249 11.04 -36.68 3.76
CA GLY A 249 10.07 -37.28 2.84
C GLY A 249 9.52 -36.29 1.81
N GLY A 250 9.78 -36.55 0.53
CA GLY A 250 9.18 -35.82 -0.61
C GLY A 250 7.84 -36.44 -1.06
N ILE A 251 7.14 -35.76 -1.98
CA ILE A 251 5.81 -36.17 -2.47
C ILE A 251 5.93 -37.49 -3.26
N ILE A 252 6.98 -37.67 -4.06
CA ILE A 252 7.27 -38.95 -4.77
C ILE A 252 7.54 -40.11 -3.79
N CYS A 253 8.16 -39.86 -2.63
CA CYS A 253 8.39 -40.92 -1.62
C CYS A 253 7.09 -41.42 -0.97
N LYS A 254 6.07 -40.56 -0.84
CA LYS A 254 4.74 -40.99 -0.36
C LYS A 254 3.99 -41.82 -1.41
N ALA A 255 4.18 -41.52 -2.70
CA ALA A 255 3.55 -42.26 -3.79
C ALA A 255 4.21 -43.62 -4.06
N CYS A 256 5.54 -43.72 -3.92
CA CYS A 256 6.30 -44.94 -4.28
C CYS A 256 6.56 -45.91 -3.12
N HIS A 257 5.99 -45.70 -1.93
CA HIS A 257 6.13 -46.61 -0.78
C HIS A 257 7.59 -47.04 -0.52
N CYS A 258 8.51 -46.08 -0.52
CA CYS A 258 9.91 -46.38 -0.22
C CYS A 258 10.06 -46.78 1.27
N PRO A 259 10.80 -47.84 1.59
CA PRO A 259 11.03 -48.23 2.97
C PRO A 259 11.83 -47.13 3.68
N ARG A 260 11.23 -46.54 4.72
CA ARG A 260 11.90 -45.56 5.58
C ARG A 260 13.19 -46.15 6.12
N LYS A 261 14.33 -45.55 5.76
CA LYS A 261 15.60 -45.83 6.42
C LYS A 261 15.56 -45.18 7.80
N ALA A 262 15.16 -45.95 8.81
CA ALA A 262 15.18 -45.50 10.20
C ALA A 262 16.62 -45.24 10.62
N THR A 263 17.01 -43.97 10.72
CA THR A 263 18.28 -43.60 11.33
C THR A 263 18.03 -43.45 12.82
N SER A 264 18.22 -44.55 13.56
CA SER A 264 18.21 -44.53 15.03
C SER A 264 19.52 -43.91 15.52
N ARG A 265 19.42 -42.76 16.19
CA ARG A 265 20.47 -42.21 17.04
C ARG A 265 20.10 -42.47 18.50
N ASN A 266 19.93 -43.74 18.85
CA ASN A 266 20.31 -44.28 20.15
C ASN A 266 20.21 -45.80 20.06
N GLY A 267 21.34 -46.45 20.29
CA GLY A 267 21.45 -47.89 20.23
C GLY A 267 20.57 -48.55 21.27
N GLN A 268 19.44 -49.10 20.82
CA GLN A 268 18.73 -50.18 21.49
C GLN A 268 17.86 -50.90 20.46
N ALA A 269 18.19 -52.17 20.25
CA ALA A 269 17.45 -53.07 19.39
C ALA A 269 16.10 -53.39 20.04
N VAL A 270 14.99 -53.02 19.39
CA VAL A 270 13.65 -53.46 19.80
C VAL A 270 13.17 -54.50 18.82
N ARG A 271 12.93 -55.69 19.37
CA ARG A 271 12.44 -56.89 18.70
C ARG A 271 11.06 -56.67 18.09
N THR A 272 10.92 -57.24 16.90
CA THR A 272 9.70 -57.54 16.18
C THR A 272 8.71 -58.30 17.05
N TYR A 273 7.46 -57.85 17.14
CA TYR A 273 6.31 -58.75 17.26
C TYR A 273 5.19 -58.30 16.35
N THR A 274 4.77 -59.27 15.55
CA THR A 274 3.69 -59.25 14.58
C THR A 274 2.35 -59.44 15.29
N GLN A 275 1.29 -58.97 14.62
CA GLN A 275 -0.08 -59.53 14.58
C GLN A 275 -1.18 -58.90 15.49
N PRO A 276 -2.48 -59.08 15.14
CA PRO A 276 -3.34 -58.00 14.63
C PRO A 276 -4.71 -57.93 15.38
N SER A 277 -5.71 -57.29 14.73
CA SER A 277 -7.17 -57.31 15.01
C SER A 277 -7.70 -56.31 16.05
N ILE A 278 -8.95 -55.84 16.08
CA ILE A 278 -10.11 -55.65 15.17
C ILE A 278 -11.08 -54.78 16.00
N GLY A 279 -11.76 -53.82 15.36
CA GLY A 279 -13.07 -53.25 15.76
C GLY A 279 -13.12 -52.45 17.07
N LEU A 280 -14.19 -51.71 17.42
CA LEU A 280 -15.38 -51.16 16.75
C LEU A 280 -16.04 -50.24 17.81
N SER A 281 -16.87 -49.28 17.39
CA SER A 281 -17.91 -48.59 18.22
C SER A 281 -17.41 -47.49 19.18
N SER A 282 -17.71 -46.20 18.99
CA SER A 282 -19.00 -45.46 18.96
C SER A 282 -19.53 -45.04 20.34
N ARG A 283 -19.63 -43.71 20.47
CA ARG A 283 -20.65 -42.87 21.16
C ARG A 283 -20.71 -42.76 22.69
N ARG A 284 -20.81 -41.48 23.08
CA ARG A 284 -21.56 -40.85 24.20
C ARG A 284 -20.97 -41.08 25.59
N ASP A 285 -21.02 -40.17 26.54
CA ASP A 285 -21.57 -38.82 26.69
C ASP A 285 -20.87 -38.19 27.92
N ASP A 286 -21.12 -36.90 28.14
CA ASP A 286 -21.15 -36.21 29.44
C ASP A 286 -19.86 -35.69 30.13
N SER A 287 -19.83 -34.35 30.18
CA SER A 287 -19.25 -33.45 31.19
C SER A 287 -19.88 -33.69 32.59
N PRO A 288 -19.56 -32.92 33.64
CA PRO A 288 -18.28 -32.43 34.17
C PRO A 288 -18.08 -32.83 35.65
N THR A 289 -16.86 -32.77 36.19
CA THR A 289 -16.69 -32.44 37.62
C THR A 289 -15.39 -31.71 37.88
N ILE A 290 -15.55 -30.59 38.57
CA ILE A 290 -14.55 -29.77 39.23
C ILE A 290 -13.84 -30.62 40.28
N ASP A 291 -12.51 -30.54 40.34
CA ASP A 291 -11.82 -30.75 41.60
C ASP A 291 -10.80 -29.65 41.88
N LYS A 292 -10.82 -29.25 43.15
CA LYS A 292 -10.00 -28.21 43.75
C LYS A 292 -8.64 -28.80 44.15
N ASN A 293 -7.70 -27.90 44.43
CA ASN A 293 -6.37 -28.10 45.03
C ASN A 293 -5.22 -28.14 44.01
N LEU A 294 -4.38 -27.09 44.00
CA LEU A 294 -3.15 -27.07 44.80
C LEU A 294 -2.45 -25.71 44.63
N LEU A 295 -1.96 -25.19 45.76
CA LEU A 295 -0.85 -24.24 46.00
C LEU A 295 -0.52 -23.15 44.97
#